data_AF-A0A7R6PHK3-F1
#
_entry.id   AF-A0A7R6PHK3-F1
#
_cell.length_a   1.000
_cell.length_b   1.000
_cell.length_c   1.000
_cell.angle_alpha   90.00
_cell.angle_beta   90.00
_cell.angle_gamma   90.00
#
_symmetry.space_group_name_H-M   'P 1'
#
loop_
_entity.id
_entity.type
_entity.pdbx_description
1 polymer ?
#
loop_
_entity_poly.entity_id
_entity_poly.type
_entity_poly.pdbx_seq_one_letter_code
_entity_poly.pdbx_strand_id
1 'polypeptide(L)' 'MIIIEIFRRLLQRLRELQQRQHSRRELATLDRDALKDIGVNRVDALLEANKPFWRS' A
#
# COMPACT_ATOMS: atom_id res chain seq x y z
N MET A 1 -8.61 -5.98 -31.01
CA MET A 1 -7.97 -4.88 -30.24
C MET A 1 -7.41 -5.41 -28.92
N ILE A 2 -6.38 -6.26 -28.97
CA ILE A 2 -5.80 -6.95 -27.79
C ILE A 2 -5.07 -5.97 -26.86
N ILE A 3 -4.47 -4.92 -27.44
CA ILE A 3 -3.72 -3.88 -26.72
C ILE A 3 -4.59 -3.16 -25.68
N ILE A 4 -5.86 -2.89 -25.98
CA ILE A 4 -6.77 -2.16 -25.07
C ILE A 4 -7.11 -3.01 -23.85
N GLU A 5 -7.30 -4.32 -24.02
CA GLU A 5 -7.59 -5.21 -22.89
C GLU A 5 -6.37 -5.40 -21.98
N ILE A 6 -5.18 -5.49 -22.56
CA ILE A 6 -3.93 -5.54 -21.80
C ILE A 6 -3.75 -4.25 -20.99
N PHE A 7 -3.98 -3.09 -21.63
CA PHE A 7 -3.94 -1.79 -20.95
C PHE A 7 -4.95 -1.70 -19.80
N ARG A 8 -6.19 -2.18 -20.00
CA ARG A 8 -7.22 -2.20 -18.94
C ARG A 8 -6.80 -3.07 -17.76
N ARG A 9 -6.25 -4.27 -18.01
CA ARG A 9 -5.76 -5.17 -16.95
C ARG A 9 -4.58 -4.57 -16.18
N LEU A 10 -3.64 -3.93 -16.89
CA LEU A 10 -2.53 -3.21 -16.27
C LEU A 10 -3.02 -2.05 -15.40
N LEU A 11 -3.97 -1.26 -15.89
CA LEU A 11 -4.55 -0.15 -15.12
C LEU A 11 -5.30 -0.64 -13.88
N GLN A 12 -6.00 -1.77 -13.94
CA GLN A 12 -6.65 -2.37 -12.77
C GLN A 12 -5.62 -2.80 -11.71
N ARG A 13 -4.58 -3.53 -12.12
CA ARG A 13 -3.47 -3.92 -11.24
C ARG A 13 -2.79 -2.71 -10.60
N LEU A 14 -2.55 -1.65 -11.37
CA LEU A 14 -1.95 -0.42 -10.87
C LEU A 14 -2.85 0.28 -9.85
N ARG A 15 -4.17 0.33 -10.07
CA ARG A 15 -5.10 0.89 -9.09
C ARG A 15 -5.11 0.10 -7.79
N GLU A 16 -5.15 -1.23 -7.85
CA GLU A 16 -5.11 -2.09 -6.67
C GLU A 16 -3.82 -1.88 -5.86
N LEU A 17 -2.68 -1.79 -6.55
CA LEU A 17 -1.40 -1.49 -5.92
C LEU A 17 -1.36 -0.08 -5.32
N GLN A 18 -1.90 0.90 -6.02
CA GLN A 18 -1.96 2.29 -5.55
C GLN A 18 -2.87 2.40 -4.32
N GLN A 19 -4.00 1.69 -4.31
CA GLN A 19 -4.94 1.64 -3.20
C GLN A 19 -4.32 0.95 -1.98
N ARG A 20 -3.61 -0.17 -2.18
CA ARG A 20 -2.79 -0.81 -1.12
C ARG A 20 -1.71 0.14 -0.58
N GLN A 21 -1.01 0.86 -1.45
CA GLN A 21 0.03 1.80 -1.02
C GLN A 21 -0.56 2.97 -0.26
N HIS A 22 -1.74 3.45 -0.64
CA HIS A 22 -2.46 4.49 0.09
C HIS A 22 -2.82 4.00 1.50
N SER A 23 -3.41 2.81 1.63
CA SER A 23 -3.71 2.24 2.95
C SER A 23 -2.46 1.99 3.80
N ARG A 24 -1.34 1.55 3.20
CA ARG A 24 -0.05 1.42 3.90
C ARG A 24 0.48 2.78 4.40
N ARG A 25 0.32 3.83 3.59
CA ARG A 25 0.68 5.20 4.01
C ARG A 25 -0.24 5.70 5.12
N GLU A 26 -1.53 5.43 5.04
CA GLU A 26 -2.49 5.76 6.09
C GLU A 26 -2.14 5.06 7.42
N LEU A 27 -1.74 3.77 7.36
CA LEU A 27 -1.21 3.03 8.51
C LEU A 27 0.07 3.65 9.09
N ALA A 28 0.94 4.23 8.27
CA ALA A 28 2.13 4.93 8.76
C ALA A 28 1.83 6.35 9.28
N THR A 29 0.77 6.99 8.82
CA THR A 29 0.26 8.25 9.40
C THR A 29 -0.58 8.02 10.65
N LEU A 30 -1.04 6.79 10.88
CA LEU A 30 -1.77 6.41 12.09
C LEU A 30 -0.92 6.70 13.32
N ASP A 31 -1.57 7.25 14.35
CA ASP A 31 -0.86 7.71 15.54
C ASP A 31 -0.22 6.54 16.31
N ARG A 32 0.82 6.86 17.07
CA ARG A 32 1.65 5.85 17.78
C ARG A 32 0.80 5.01 18.74
N ASP A 33 -0.25 5.61 19.30
CA ASP A 33 -1.17 4.95 20.21
C ASP A 33 -2.10 3.96 19.49
N ALA A 34 -2.60 4.32 18.31
CA ALA A 34 -3.42 3.41 17.49
C ALA A 34 -2.62 2.20 16.98
N LEU A 35 -1.34 2.38 16.68
CA LEU A 35 -0.42 1.27 16.35
C LEU A 35 -0.17 0.34 17.55
N LYS A 36 -0.10 0.92 18.76
CA LYS A 36 0.10 0.16 20.00
C LYS A 36 -1.12 -0.72 20.33
N ASP A 37 -2.32 -0.22 20.07
CA ASP A 37 -3.57 -0.97 20.30
C ASP A 37 -3.68 -2.22 19.43
N ILE A 38 -3.12 -2.19 18.21
CA ILE A 38 -3.07 -3.36 17.30
C ILE A 38 -1.78 -4.19 17.46
N GLY A 39 -0.92 -3.85 18.41
CA GLY A 39 0.34 -4.55 18.69
C GLY A 39 1.41 -4.40 17.60
N VAL A 40 1.30 -3.39 16.74
CA VAL A 40 2.25 -3.14 15.65
C VAL A 40 3.26 -2.08 16.09
N ASN A 41 4.55 -2.37 15.91
CA ASN A 41 5.60 -1.40 16.21
C ASN A 41 5.62 -0.28 15.15
N ARG A 42 5.78 0.98 15.58
CA ARG A 42 5.84 2.13 14.65
C ARG A 42 6.98 2.01 13.65
N VAL A 43 8.09 1.39 14.04
CA VAL A 43 9.23 1.13 13.14
C VAL A 43 8.83 0.18 12.01
N ASP A 44 8.09 -0.88 12.32
CA ASP A 44 7.62 -1.86 11.33
C ASP A 44 6.57 -1.26 10.41
N ALA A 45 5.63 -0.47 10.95
CA ALA A 45 4.64 0.27 10.15
C ALA A 45 5.31 1.26 9.18
N LEU A 46 6.34 1.98 9.62
CA LEU A 46 7.11 2.90 8.79
C LEU A 46 7.95 2.17 7.74
N LEU A 47 8.56 1.03 8.08
CA LEU A 47 9.28 0.17 7.15
C LEU A 47 8.34 -0.35 6.06
N GLU A 48 7.16 -0.84 6.45
CA GLU A 48 6.15 -1.37 5.52
C GLU A 48 5.59 -0.27 4.61
N ALA A 49 5.43 0.96 5.11
CA ALA A 49 4.99 2.10 4.33
C ALA A 49 6.08 2.68 3.40
N ASN A 50 7.36 2.57 3.78
CA ASN A 50 8.49 2.94 2.93
C ASN A 50 8.83 1.88 1.87
N LYS A 51 8.24 0.68 1.94
CA LYS A 51 8.44 -0.32 0.89
C LYS A 51 7.97 0.25 -0.45
N PRO A 52 8.77 0.11 -1.52
CA PRO A 52 8.34 0.50 -2.85
C PRO A 52 7.09 -0.27 -3.27
N PHE A 53 6.18 0.39 -3.98
CA PHE A 53 4.92 -0.20 -4.42
C PHE A 53 5.08 -1.48 -5.28
N TRP A 54 6.26 -1.67 -5.89
CA TRP A 54 6.60 -2.84 -6.70
C TRP A 54 7.13 -4.02 -5.87
N ARG A 55 7.40 -3.83 -4.58
CA ARG A 55 7.87 -4.88 -3.67
C ARG A 55 6.72 -5.23 -2.72
N SER A 56 5.90 -6.16 -3.18
CA SER A 56 4.80 -6.70 -2.37
C SER A 56 5.31 -7.62 -1.28
#